data_AF-A0A2E3HPZ7-F1
#
_entry.id   AF-A0A2E3HPZ7-F1
#
_cell.length_a   1.000
_cell.length_b   1.000
_cell.length_c   1.000
_cell.angle_alpha   90.00
_cell.angle_beta   90.00
_cell.angle_gamma   90.00
#
_symmetry.space_group_name_H-M   'P 1'
#
loop_
_entity.id
_entity.type
_entity.pdbx_description
1 polymer ?
#
loop_
_entity_poly.entity_id
_entity_poly.type
_entity_poly.pdbx_seq_one_letter_code
_entity_poly.pdbx_strand_id
1 'polypeptide(L)'
;MPAFNFPNNPTNGQQHVENNASYVWDGSKWKKDDSAITTRIQDLAVTTAKLDNASVTTTKLANNAVTTSKINDASVTTAKMADGNITTAKIADGNITHSKIQDNAVITAKIADGNVTHNKLAVNSVETDNIKNDNVTSDKIADDQINSEHYVDASIDHQHLSNDCIDGDNIQDNAIGSEHIAANAVTDSEIATGTLDNRYYTETELSTDGVLDSRYLSVAAADAKFFNVSTGDTIKDGDPFPDNDTTIATTAAINDRIVDLLDDVGGFDTVQNQNSFPDTNPQGVSGQSAVLSIKEIIGSNLIPSGSTVTITNGNVSGNANITITGVTSVLPVGFGFLVESTTTLHTYTFHRLVPKATEVTTVASNISNITAVVSNASNINAVAGNETNINAVQANQSNINTVAGINSDVTAVAGNNANVTAVAGNSSNINAVNSNASNINAAVTNATNINTVAGNNANVTTVAGSISNVNTVSGSIANVNTVSGSIANVNSVATNLTGVNSFGDKYQVASSNPTTRADGSALVEGDLYFNTTSDELKVYSGSV
;
A
#
# COMPACT_ATOMS: atom_id res chain seq x y z
N MET A 1 -92.44 -17.09 82.12
CA MET A 1 -91.24 -17.93 81.90
C MET A 1 -91.64 -19.37 82.23
N PRO A 2 -91.38 -20.37 81.38
CA PRO A 2 -91.57 -21.75 81.81
C PRO A 2 -90.60 -22.01 82.97
N ALA A 3 -91.10 -22.53 84.09
CA ALA A 3 -90.25 -22.94 85.20
C ALA A 3 -89.42 -24.14 84.73
N PHE A 4 -88.09 -24.08 84.84
CA PHE A 4 -87.23 -25.23 84.58
C PHE A 4 -87.59 -26.36 85.55
N ASN A 5 -87.98 -27.51 85.01
CA ASN A 5 -88.42 -28.65 85.80
C ASN A 5 -87.24 -29.56 86.13
N PHE A 6 -86.33 -29.03 86.95
CA PHE A 6 -85.20 -29.79 87.44
C PHE A 6 -85.64 -30.85 88.45
N PRO A 7 -85.04 -32.05 88.45
CA PRO A 7 -85.29 -33.07 89.46
C PRO A 7 -85.05 -32.53 90.88
N ASN A 8 -86.00 -32.77 91.78
CA ASN A 8 -85.82 -32.49 93.20
C ASN A 8 -84.93 -33.56 93.83
N ASN A 9 -83.92 -33.14 94.60
CA ASN A 9 -82.94 -33.98 95.31
C ASN A 9 -81.95 -34.78 94.41
N PRO A 10 -81.23 -34.13 93.50
CA PRO A 10 -80.30 -34.82 92.61
C PRO A 10 -79.03 -35.30 93.31
N THR A 11 -78.44 -36.37 92.81
CA THR A 11 -77.12 -36.84 93.26
C THR A 11 -76.00 -36.04 92.59
N ASN A 12 -74.85 -35.88 93.27
CA ASN A 12 -73.70 -35.18 92.68
C ASN A 12 -73.24 -35.92 91.40
N GLY A 13 -73.16 -35.19 90.29
CA GLY A 13 -72.92 -35.73 88.95
C GLY A 13 -74.16 -36.17 88.17
N GLN A 14 -75.36 -36.10 88.75
CA GLN A 14 -76.60 -36.42 88.02
C GLN A 14 -76.77 -35.47 86.82
N GLN A 15 -77.10 -36.02 85.65
CA GLN A 15 -77.37 -35.26 84.44
C GLN A 15 -78.88 -35.14 84.18
N HIS A 16 -79.30 -33.99 83.66
CA HIS A 16 -80.67 -33.69 83.24
C HIS A 16 -80.64 -32.90 81.94
N VAL A 17 -81.57 -33.18 81.03
CA VAL A 17 -81.68 -32.47 79.75
C VAL A 17 -83.06 -31.84 79.66
N GLU A 18 -83.10 -30.53 79.48
CA GLU A 18 -84.34 -29.79 79.31
C GLU A 18 -84.10 -28.59 78.40
N ASN A 19 -85.08 -28.26 77.56
CA ASN A 19 -84.99 -27.15 76.60
C ASN A 19 -83.71 -27.15 75.76
N ASN A 20 -83.28 -28.33 75.31
CA ASN A 20 -82.07 -28.54 74.49
C ASN A 20 -80.74 -28.14 75.16
N ALA A 21 -80.70 -27.94 76.48
CA ALA A 21 -79.46 -27.79 77.25
C ALA A 21 -79.30 -28.96 78.24
N SER A 22 -78.07 -29.47 78.36
CA SER A 22 -77.73 -30.44 79.38
C SER A 22 -77.26 -29.70 80.63
N TYR A 23 -77.68 -30.19 81.78
CA TYR A 23 -77.28 -29.69 83.09
C TYR A 23 -76.74 -30.86 83.90
N VAL A 24 -75.71 -30.59 84.70
CA VAL A 24 -75.15 -31.53 85.68
C VAL A 24 -75.27 -30.94 87.07
N TRP A 25 -75.67 -31.73 88.06
CA TRP A 25 -75.68 -31.31 89.45
C TRP A 25 -74.26 -31.35 90.01
N ASP A 26 -73.75 -30.24 90.53
CA ASP A 26 -72.38 -30.15 91.07
C ASP A 26 -72.26 -30.46 92.57
N GLY A 27 -73.34 -30.96 93.16
CA GLY A 27 -73.47 -31.20 94.60
C GLY A 27 -74.22 -30.08 95.32
N SER A 28 -74.43 -28.93 94.67
CA SER A 28 -75.14 -27.77 95.24
C SER A 28 -76.11 -27.08 94.28
N LYS A 29 -75.85 -27.10 92.97
CA LYS A 29 -76.76 -26.55 91.95
C LYS A 29 -76.62 -27.28 90.62
N TRP A 30 -77.67 -27.17 89.80
CA TRP A 30 -77.61 -27.56 88.40
C TRP A 30 -76.79 -26.51 87.64
N LYS A 31 -75.66 -26.93 87.07
CA LYS A 31 -74.84 -26.12 86.17
C LYS A 31 -74.99 -26.64 84.75
N LYS A 32 -74.99 -25.74 83.78
CA LYS A 32 -75.01 -26.14 82.36
C LYS A 32 -73.76 -26.97 82.08
N ASP A 33 -73.95 -28.17 81.55
CA ASP A 33 -72.88 -29.06 81.18
C ASP A 33 -72.50 -28.81 79.72
N ASP A 34 -71.50 -27.94 79.54
CA ASP A 34 -70.91 -27.65 78.23
C ASP A 34 -69.76 -28.64 77.91
N SER A 35 -69.44 -29.60 78.79
CA SER A 35 -68.31 -30.54 78.62
C SER A 35 -68.58 -31.71 77.69
N ALA A 36 -69.85 -31.94 77.30
CA ALA A 36 -70.29 -33.07 76.46
C ALA A 36 -70.71 -32.67 75.03
N ILE A 37 -70.16 -31.58 74.47
CA ILE A 37 -70.56 -31.11 73.13
C ILE A 37 -70.27 -32.17 72.04
N THR A 38 -69.23 -33.00 72.18
CA THR A 38 -68.91 -34.06 71.21
C THR A 38 -69.86 -35.26 71.25
N THR A 39 -70.60 -35.48 72.35
CA THR A 39 -71.51 -36.64 72.50
C THR A 39 -72.92 -36.35 71.96
N ARG A 40 -73.29 -35.08 71.76
CA ARG A 40 -74.63 -34.66 71.29
C ARG A 40 -74.82 -34.72 69.77
N ILE A 41 -73.74 -34.91 69.02
CA ILE A 41 -73.79 -35.10 67.57
C ILE A 41 -73.48 -36.57 67.32
N GLN A 42 -74.48 -37.34 66.88
CA GLN A 42 -74.26 -38.74 66.50
C GLN A 42 -73.28 -38.79 65.32
N ASP A 43 -72.58 -39.91 65.14
CA ASP A 43 -71.70 -40.12 63.99
C ASP A 43 -72.47 -39.89 62.68
N LEU A 44 -71.84 -39.15 61.75
CA LEU A 44 -72.43 -38.73 60.47
C LEU A 44 -73.69 -37.85 60.57
N ALA A 45 -74.08 -37.40 61.77
CA ALA A 45 -75.30 -36.62 61.95
C ALA A 45 -75.24 -35.24 61.28
N VAL A 46 -74.06 -34.69 61.01
CA VAL A 46 -73.88 -33.46 60.21
C VAL A 46 -73.77 -33.84 58.74
N THR A 47 -74.90 -33.83 58.04
CA THR A 47 -74.98 -34.09 56.59
C THR A 47 -74.79 -32.80 55.79
N THR A 48 -74.54 -32.90 54.48
CA THR A 48 -74.42 -31.74 53.59
C THR A 48 -75.62 -30.80 53.69
N ALA A 49 -76.84 -31.31 53.84
CA ALA A 49 -78.05 -30.49 53.96
C ALA A 49 -78.16 -29.72 55.30
N LYS A 50 -77.40 -30.10 56.32
CA LYS A 50 -77.32 -29.40 57.61
C LYS A 50 -76.23 -28.33 57.65
N LEU A 51 -75.46 -28.19 56.57
CA LEU A 51 -74.45 -27.16 56.39
C LEU A 51 -74.87 -26.27 55.22
N ASP A 52 -75.19 -25.01 55.49
CA ASP A 52 -75.45 -24.06 54.40
C ASP A 52 -74.19 -23.90 53.52
N ASN A 53 -74.37 -23.47 52.27
CA ASN A 53 -73.25 -23.19 51.36
C ASN A 53 -72.27 -22.19 52.00
N ALA A 54 -70.96 -22.47 51.90
CA ALA A 54 -69.88 -21.70 52.53
C ALA A 54 -69.97 -21.55 54.06
N SER A 55 -70.86 -22.27 54.74
CA SER A 55 -71.01 -22.20 56.21
C SER A 55 -69.75 -22.66 56.95
N VAL A 56 -68.92 -23.52 56.36
CA VAL A 56 -67.60 -23.90 56.87
C VAL A 56 -66.55 -22.95 56.30
N THR A 57 -66.19 -21.95 57.09
CA THR A 57 -65.15 -20.97 56.74
C THR A 57 -63.77 -21.42 57.23
N THR A 58 -62.70 -20.78 56.76
CA THR A 58 -61.33 -21.08 57.20
C THR A 58 -61.16 -20.95 58.71
N THR A 59 -61.83 -20.00 59.38
CA THR A 59 -61.80 -19.83 60.85
C THR A 59 -62.48 -20.98 61.60
N LYS A 60 -63.44 -21.68 60.98
CA LYS A 60 -64.12 -22.84 61.57
C LYS A 60 -63.34 -24.14 61.41
N LEU A 61 -62.33 -24.15 60.54
CA LEU A 61 -61.39 -25.26 60.40
C LEU A 61 -60.15 -24.95 61.24
N ALA A 62 -59.80 -25.86 62.16
CA ALA A 62 -58.53 -25.74 62.87
C ALA A 62 -57.35 -25.87 61.88
N ASN A 63 -56.19 -25.31 62.23
CA ASN A 63 -54.97 -25.50 61.44
C ASN A 63 -54.68 -27.00 61.26
N ASN A 64 -54.33 -27.41 60.03
CA ASN A 64 -54.12 -28.80 59.63
C ASN A 64 -55.34 -29.73 59.79
N ALA A 65 -56.55 -29.19 60.03
CA ALA A 65 -57.76 -30.01 60.18
C ALA A 65 -58.10 -30.80 58.91
N VAL A 66 -57.71 -30.32 57.73
CA VAL A 66 -57.82 -31.05 56.46
C VAL A 66 -56.47 -31.69 56.15
N THR A 67 -56.37 -32.99 56.41
CA THR A 67 -55.20 -33.82 56.10
C THR A 67 -55.32 -34.42 54.71
N THR A 68 -54.24 -34.98 54.16
CA THR A 68 -54.26 -35.67 52.86
C THR A 68 -55.34 -36.76 52.79
N SER A 69 -55.51 -37.55 53.86
CA SER A 69 -56.55 -38.59 53.97
C SER A 69 -57.99 -38.07 53.98
N LYS A 70 -58.20 -36.77 54.27
CA LYS A 70 -59.51 -36.10 54.23
C LYS A 70 -59.83 -35.50 52.86
N ILE A 71 -58.87 -35.53 51.94
CA ILE A 71 -59.00 -35.06 50.56
C ILE A 71 -59.07 -36.32 49.69
N ASN A 72 -60.21 -36.57 49.05
CA ASN A 72 -60.33 -37.72 48.14
C ASN A 72 -59.35 -37.58 46.96
N ASP A 73 -58.89 -38.70 46.41
CA ASP A 73 -58.03 -38.72 45.23
C ASP A 73 -58.67 -37.93 44.07
N ALA A 74 -57.86 -37.17 43.34
CA ALA A 74 -58.26 -36.25 42.25
C ALA A 74 -59.28 -35.15 42.64
N SER A 75 -59.64 -35.00 43.92
CA SER A 75 -60.61 -33.99 44.33
C SER A 75 -60.07 -32.56 44.25
N VAL A 76 -58.75 -32.36 44.17
CA VAL A 76 -58.12 -31.08 43.84
C VAL A 76 -57.95 -31.02 42.32
N THR A 77 -58.91 -30.38 41.65
CA THR A 77 -58.92 -30.17 40.20
C THR A 77 -58.20 -28.86 39.84
N THR A 78 -57.90 -28.66 38.55
CA THR A 78 -57.31 -27.41 38.06
C THR A 78 -58.12 -26.18 38.47
N ALA A 79 -59.46 -26.21 38.37
CA ALA A 79 -60.32 -25.10 38.79
C ALA A 79 -60.27 -24.78 40.30
N LYS A 80 -59.82 -25.73 41.14
CA LYS A 80 -59.62 -25.53 42.59
C LYS A 80 -58.24 -24.98 42.93
N MET A 81 -57.33 -24.91 41.95
CA MET A 81 -56.01 -24.30 42.07
C MET A 81 -56.02 -22.98 41.32
N ALA A 82 -55.72 -21.87 42.00
CA ALA A 82 -55.56 -20.61 41.29
C ALA A 82 -54.30 -20.64 40.39
N ASP A 83 -54.34 -19.94 39.26
CA ASP A 83 -53.22 -19.87 38.32
C ASP A 83 -51.95 -19.35 39.00
N GLY A 84 -50.81 -20.00 38.73
CA GLY A 84 -49.51 -19.65 39.32
C GLY A 84 -49.33 -20.06 40.79
N ASN A 85 -50.34 -20.61 41.47
CA ASN A 85 -50.20 -21.02 42.87
C ASN A 85 -49.29 -22.24 43.07
N ILE A 86 -49.06 -23.07 42.05
CA ILE A 86 -48.06 -24.14 42.11
C ILE A 86 -46.71 -23.56 41.70
N THR A 87 -46.07 -22.90 42.66
CA THR A 87 -44.73 -22.31 42.53
C THR A 87 -43.65 -23.40 42.56
N THR A 88 -42.45 -23.09 42.08
CA THR A 88 -41.29 -24.01 42.13
C THR A 88 -41.06 -24.60 43.52
N ALA A 89 -41.12 -23.78 44.59
CA ALA A 89 -40.95 -24.24 45.98
C ALA A 89 -42.02 -25.25 46.47
N LYS A 90 -43.17 -25.36 45.78
CA LYS A 90 -44.23 -26.34 46.08
C LYS A 90 -44.04 -27.66 45.33
N ILE A 91 -43.08 -27.72 44.41
CA ILE A 91 -42.69 -28.91 43.67
C ILE A 91 -41.31 -29.33 44.19
N ALA A 92 -41.20 -30.53 44.76
CA ALA A 92 -39.89 -31.03 45.18
C ALA A 92 -38.96 -31.23 43.96
N ASP A 93 -37.66 -31.07 44.15
CA ASP A 93 -36.67 -31.26 43.10
C ASP A 93 -36.77 -32.66 42.47
N GLY A 94 -36.70 -32.73 41.14
CA GLY A 94 -36.83 -33.98 40.39
C GLY A 94 -38.25 -34.55 40.26
N ASN A 95 -39.27 -33.97 40.91
CA ASN A 95 -40.63 -34.50 40.80
C ASN A 95 -41.29 -34.30 39.44
N ILE A 96 -40.79 -33.40 38.58
CA ILE A 96 -41.22 -33.29 37.18
C ILE A 96 -40.36 -34.24 36.35
N THR A 97 -40.84 -35.47 36.19
CA THR A 97 -40.23 -36.51 35.36
C THR A 97 -40.63 -36.35 33.90
N HIS A 98 -39.89 -36.99 32.98
CA HIS A 98 -40.21 -36.94 31.54
C HIS A 98 -41.67 -37.32 31.25
N SER A 99 -42.24 -38.31 31.96
CA SER A 99 -43.64 -38.74 31.80
C SER A 99 -44.70 -37.72 32.26
N LYS A 100 -44.30 -36.73 33.06
CA LYS A 100 -45.17 -35.65 33.54
C LYS A 100 -45.14 -34.43 32.62
N ILE A 101 -44.22 -34.40 31.66
CA ILE A 101 -44.13 -33.39 30.61
C ILE A 101 -44.80 -33.99 29.38
N GLN A 102 -45.80 -33.29 28.83
CA GLN A 102 -46.45 -33.75 27.58
C GLN A 102 -45.47 -33.61 26.41
N ASP A 103 -45.66 -34.44 25.38
CA ASP A 103 -44.92 -34.32 24.12
C ASP A 103 -45.05 -32.89 23.57
N ASN A 104 -43.94 -32.32 23.12
CA ASN A 104 -43.85 -30.93 22.64
C ASN A 104 -44.20 -29.83 23.67
N ALA A 105 -44.35 -30.15 24.96
CA ALA A 105 -44.66 -29.11 25.97
C ALA A 105 -43.50 -28.12 26.17
N VAL A 106 -42.27 -28.55 25.96
CA VAL A 106 -41.06 -27.70 26.03
C VAL A 106 -40.68 -27.26 24.61
N ILE A 107 -41.35 -26.22 24.12
CA ILE A 107 -41.01 -25.56 22.86
C ILE A 107 -39.89 -24.52 23.04
N THR A 108 -39.30 -24.05 21.95
CA THR A 108 -38.24 -23.03 21.97
C THR A 108 -38.60 -21.81 22.83
N ALA A 109 -39.83 -21.28 22.74
CA ALA A 109 -40.27 -20.13 23.54
C ALA A 109 -40.33 -20.39 25.06
N LYS A 110 -40.26 -21.65 25.50
CA LYS A 110 -40.19 -22.05 26.92
C LYS A 110 -38.76 -22.24 27.42
N ILE A 111 -37.78 -22.22 26.52
CA ILE A 111 -36.35 -22.29 26.82
C ILE A 111 -35.78 -20.90 26.58
N ALA A 112 -35.29 -20.24 27.63
CA ALA A 112 -34.60 -18.96 27.45
C ALA A 112 -33.30 -19.13 26.66
N ASP A 113 -32.92 -18.12 25.89
CA ASP A 113 -31.69 -18.13 25.10
C ASP A 113 -30.46 -18.41 25.96
N GLY A 114 -29.56 -19.27 25.48
CA GLY A 114 -28.35 -19.68 26.20
C GLY A 114 -28.58 -20.69 27.34
N ASN A 115 -29.83 -21.05 27.68
CA ASN A 115 -30.06 -22.00 28.77
C ASN A 115 -29.70 -23.45 28.42
N VAL A 116 -29.61 -23.84 27.15
CA VAL A 116 -29.06 -25.15 26.76
C VAL A 116 -27.55 -25.00 26.65
N THR A 117 -26.86 -25.25 27.76
CA THR A 117 -25.39 -25.19 27.84
C THR A 117 -24.76 -26.53 27.49
N HIS A 118 -23.47 -26.55 27.18
CA HIS A 118 -22.73 -27.77 26.87
C HIS A 118 -22.96 -28.89 27.90
N ASN A 119 -22.88 -28.59 29.21
CA ASN A 119 -23.09 -29.58 30.28
C ASN A 119 -24.51 -30.16 30.36
N LYS A 120 -25.49 -29.56 29.67
CA LYS A 120 -26.88 -30.04 29.61
C LYS A 120 -27.12 -30.95 28.41
N LEU A 121 -26.18 -31.00 27.47
CA LEU A 121 -26.18 -31.93 26.34
C LEU A 121 -25.34 -33.15 26.71
N ALA A 122 -25.89 -34.34 26.52
CA ALA A 122 -25.11 -35.56 26.67
C ALA A 122 -24.13 -35.71 25.49
N VAL A 123 -23.04 -36.46 25.70
CA VAL A 123 -22.12 -36.83 24.61
C VAL A 123 -22.92 -37.50 23.49
N ASN A 124 -22.67 -37.08 22.24
CA ASN A 124 -23.37 -37.55 21.03
C ASN A 124 -24.89 -37.28 20.98
N SER A 125 -25.44 -36.42 21.84
CA SER A 125 -26.89 -36.10 21.81
C SER A 125 -27.31 -35.16 20.69
N VAL A 126 -26.34 -34.53 20.00
CA VAL A 126 -26.57 -33.71 18.82
C VAL A 126 -26.13 -34.52 17.60
N GLU A 127 -27.11 -35.01 16.85
CA GLU A 127 -26.93 -35.74 15.59
C GLU A 127 -26.93 -34.77 14.41
N THR A 128 -26.54 -35.26 13.22
CA THR A 128 -26.51 -34.45 11.99
C THR A 128 -27.87 -33.82 11.69
N ASP A 129 -28.97 -34.54 11.87
CA ASP A 129 -30.33 -34.04 11.62
C ASP A 129 -30.75 -32.92 12.60
N ASN A 130 -30.07 -32.79 13.74
CA ASN A 130 -30.30 -31.69 14.69
C ASN A 130 -29.64 -30.38 14.21
N ILE A 131 -28.71 -30.46 13.27
CA ILE A 131 -27.99 -29.32 12.69
C ILE A 131 -28.44 -29.18 11.23
N LYS A 132 -29.08 -28.08 10.88
CA LYS A 132 -29.43 -27.83 9.48
C LYS A 132 -28.16 -27.74 8.62
N ASN A 133 -28.26 -28.14 7.36
CA ASN A 133 -27.18 -27.94 6.37
C ASN A 133 -26.68 -26.49 6.42
N ASP A 134 -25.37 -26.33 6.29
CA ASP A 134 -24.65 -25.04 6.30
C ASP A 134 -24.76 -24.21 7.60
N ASN A 135 -25.40 -24.73 8.67
CA ASN A 135 -25.49 -23.98 9.92
C ASN A 135 -24.16 -23.93 10.69
N VAL A 136 -23.24 -24.89 10.46
CA VAL A 136 -21.87 -24.83 11.01
C VAL A 136 -21.04 -23.93 10.09
N THR A 137 -21.08 -22.63 10.39
CA THR A 137 -20.35 -21.59 9.65
C THR A 137 -18.94 -21.42 10.20
N SER A 138 -18.05 -20.74 9.46
CA SER A 138 -16.69 -20.41 9.91
C SER A 138 -16.68 -19.79 11.31
N ASP A 139 -17.57 -18.85 11.61
CA ASP A 139 -17.63 -18.21 12.95
C ASP A 139 -17.95 -19.17 14.11
N LYS A 140 -18.46 -20.37 13.82
CA LYS A 140 -18.78 -21.41 14.81
C LYS A 140 -17.64 -22.43 14.98
N ILE A 141 -16.62 -22.35 14.14
CA ILE A 141 -15.42 -23.18 14.17
C ILE A 141 -14.25 -22.24 14.51
N ALA A 142 -13.64 -22.41 15.67
CA ALA A 142 -12.46 -21.60 15.99
C ALA A 142 -11.27 -21.96 15.09
N ASP A 143 -10.34 -21.03 14.94
CA ASP A 143 -9.09 -21.23 14.18
C ASP A 143 -8.37 -22.51 14.65
N ASP A 144 -7.81 -23.24 13.69
CA ASP A 144 -7.05 -24.48 13.88
C ASP A 144 -7.80 -25.66 14.57
N GLN A 145 -9.12 -25.57 14.76
CA GLN A 145 -9.88 -26.67 15.36
C GLN A 145 -10.02 -27.88 14.44
N ILE A 146 -10.09 -27.66 13.12
CA ILE A 146 -10.17 -28.75 12.14
C ILE A 146 -8.75 -29.09 11.68
N ASN A 147 -8.24 -30.22 12.16
CA ASN A 147 -6.91 -30.75 11.84
C ASN A 147 -6.99 -32.08 11.07
N SER A 148 -5.85 -32.71 10.81
CA SER A 148 -5.78 -33.95 10.03
C SER A 148 -6.54 -35.15 10.61
N GLU A 149 -6.90 -35.15 11.90
CA GLU A 149 -7.76 -36.20 12.48
C GLU A 149 -9.25 -36.02 12.15
N HIS A 150 -9.66 -34.81 11.78
CA HIS A 150 -11.04 -34.47 11.42
C HIS A 150 -11.34 -34.71 9.93
N TYR A 151 -10.30 -34.87 9.12
CA TYR A 151 -10.39 -35.23 7.71
C TYR A 151 -10.08 -36.72 7.55
N VAL A 152 -10.90 -37.42 6.77
CA VAL A 152 -10.56 -38.77 6.31
C VAL A 152 -9.85 -38.69 4.95
N ASP A 153 -9.13 -39.75 4.57
CA ASP A 153 -8.50 -39.82 3.26
C ASP A 153 -9.54 -39.55 2.15
N ALA A 154 -9.14 -38.74 1.15
CA ALA A 154 -10.00 -38.23 0.08
C ALA A 154 -11.22 -37.38 0.49
N SER A 155 -11.36 -36.93 1.75
CA SER A 155 -12.48 -36.05 2.16
C SER A 155 -12.40 -34.64 1.56
N ILE A 156 -11.21 -34.18 1.20
CA ILE A 156 -11.00 -32.95 0.43
C ILE A 156 -10.87 -33.34 -1.04
N ASP A 157 -11.94 -33.12 -1.80
CA ASP A 157 -12.01 -33.36 -3.24
C ASP A 157 -11.96 -32.04 -4.04
N HIS A 158 -12.05 -32.13 -5.37
CA HIS A 158 -12.03 -30.96 -6.25
C HIS A 158 -13.20 -29.99 -6.02
N GLN A 159 -14.31 -30.39 -5.40
CA GLN A 159 -15.41 -29.47 -5.07
C GLN A 159 -15.10 -28.63 -3.82
N HIS A 160 -14.20 -29.11 -2.95
CA HIS A 160 -13.75 -28.40 -1.74
C HIS A 160 -12.64 -27.38 -2.03
N LEU A 161 -11.94 -27.53 -3.16
CA LEU A 161 -10.88 -26.62 -3.60
C LEU A 161 -11.42 -25.76 -4.76
N SER A 162 -11.45 -24.44 -4.59
CA SER A 162 -11.76 -23.56 -5.72
C SER A 162 -10.62 -23.54 -6.74
N ASN A 163 -10.92 -23.21 -7.99
CA ASN A 163 -9.89 -23.04 -9.02
C ASN A 163 -8.78 -22.09 -8.53
N ASP A 164 -7.53 -22.47 -8.80
CA ASP A 164 -6.32 -21.70 -8.49
C ASP A 164 -6.12 -21.36 -6.99
N CYS A 165 -6.78 -22.07 -6.07
CA CYS A 165 -6.62 -21.82 -4.64
C CYS A 165 -5.34 -22.40 -4.02
N ILE A 166 -4.59 -23.19 -4.79
CA ILE A 166 -3.32 -23.78 -4.37
C ILE A 166 -2.20 -22.99 -5.06
N ASP A 167 -1.46 -22.21 -4.29
CA ASP A 167 -0.32 -21.40 -4.74
C ASP A 167 1.02 -21.91 -4.19
N GLY A 168 2.09 -21.15 -4.45
CA GLY A 168 3.44 -21.48 -3.98
C GLY A 168 3.62 -21.42 -2.47
N ASP A 169 2.75 -20.72 -1.72
CA ASP A 169 2.79 -20.73 -0.25
C ASP A 169 2.11 -21.99 0.30
N ASN A 170 1.13 -22.54 -0.43
CA ASN A 170 0.47 -23.81 -0.09
C ASN A 170 1.35 -25.03 -0.40
N ILE A 171 2.26 -24.92 -1.36
CA ILE A 171 3.16 -26.01 -1.79
C ILE A 171 4.59 -25.72 -1.33
N GLN A 172 5.09 -26.49 -0.37
CA GLN A 172 6.49 -26.36 0.07
C GLN A 172 7.48 -26.70 -1.05
N ASP A 173 8.67 -26.09 -1.01
CA ASP A 173 9.76 -26.41 -1.93
C ASP A 173 10.03 -27.92 -2.00
N ASN A 174 9.99 -28.48 -3.21
CA ASN A 174 10.15 -29.92 -3.52
C ASN A 174 9.03 -30.84 -3.01
N ALA A 175 7.87 -30.31 -2.59
CA ALA A 175 6.74 -31.14 -2.18
C ALA A 175 6.18 -31.99 -3.33
N ILE A 176 6.25 -31.50 -4.58
CA ILE A 176 5.77 -32.20 -5.76
C ILE A 176 6.89 -33.05 -6.38
N GLY A 177 7.01 -34.29 -5.90
CA GLY A 177 7.89 -35.34 -6.42
C GLY A 177 7.29 -36.18 -7.57
N SER A 178 8.07 -37.14 -8.08
CA SER A 178 7.68 -38.03 -9.20
C SER A 178 6.44 -38.88 -8.95
N GLU A 179 6.16 -39.21 -7.69
CA GLU A 179 5.00 -39.96 -7.26
C GLU A 179 3.71 -39.11 -7.26
N HIS A 180 3.84 -37.78 -7.23
CA HIS A 180 2.73 -36.82 -7.27
C HIS A 180 2.36 -36.42 -8.70
N ILE A 181 3.28 -36.61 -9.66
CA ILE A 181 3.08 -36.31 -11.08
C ILE A 181 2.86 -37.62 -11.82
N ALA A 182 1.63 -37.88 -12.24
CA ALA A 182 1.34 -39.02 -13.09
C ALA A 182 2.09 -38.91 -14.44
N ALA A 183 2.39 -40.05 -15.07
CA ALA A 183 3.02 -40.06 -16.38
C ALA A 183 2.19 -39.24 -17.40
N ASN A 184 2.86 -38.32 -18.10
CA ASN A 184 2.27 -37.37 -19.04
C ASN A 184 1.26 -36.36 -18.45
N ALA A 185 1.26 -36.15 -17.12
CA ALA A 185 0.38 -35.16 -16.48
C ALA A 185 0.78 -33.70 -16.78
N VAL A 186 2.06 -33.46 -17.11
CA VAL A 186 2.57 -32.17 -17.58
C VAL A 186 2.90 -32.34 -19.06
N THR A 187 2.13 -31.69 -19.93
CA THR A 187 2.38 -31.62 -21.37
C THR A 187 2.94 -30.24 -21.73
N ASP A 188 3.34 -30.06 -22.99
CA ASP A 188 3.90 -28.80 -23.47
C ASP A 188 2.93 -27.62 -23.31
N SER A 189 1.62 -27.89 -23.20
CA SER A 189 0.61 -26.83 -22.98
C SER A 189 0.58 -26.31 -21.53
N GLU A 190 1.05 -27.11 -20.57
CA GLU A 190 1.17 -26.73 -19.16
C GLU A 190 2.54 -26.11 -18.82
N ILE A 191 3.49 -26.10 -19.78
CA ILE A 191 4.82 -25.51 -19.61
C ILE A 191 4.87 -24.17 -20.38
N ALA A 192 5.06 -23.08 -19.65
CA ALA A 192 5.25 -21.77 -20.30
C ALA A 192 6.51 -21.77 -21.18
N THR A 193 6.40 -21.20 -22.39
CA THR A 193 7.51 -21.16 -23.34
C THR A 193 8.75 -20.51 -22.73
N GLY A 194 9.87 -21.25 -22.68
CA GLY A 194 11.17 -20.74 -22.21
C GLY A 194 11.45 -20.89 -20.71
N THR A 195 10.62 -21.60 -19.94
CA THR A 195 10.89 -21.86 -18.50
C THR A 195 11.75 -23.10 -18.24
N LEU A 196 11.92 -23.98 -19.23
CA LEU A 196 12.91 -25.05 -19.19
C LEU A 196 14.30 -24.46 -19.41
N ASP A 197 15.07 -24.33 -18.33
CA ASP A 197 16.49 -23.98 -18.37
C ASP A 197 17.26 -24.92 -19.31
N ASN A 198 18.17 -24.36 -20.12
CA ASN A 198 18.96 -24.99 -21.19
C ASN A 198 19.90 -26.14 -20.73
N ARG A 199 19.72 -26.67 -19.52
CA ARG A 199 20.46 -27.81 -18.97
C ARG A 199 19.86 -29.17 -19.34
N TYR A 200 18.74 -29.22 -20.07
CA TYR A 200 18.05 -30.47 -20.41
C TYR A 200 17.66 -30.64 -21.89
N TYR A 201 18.36 -29.96 -22.81
CA TYR A 201 18.18 -30.00 -24.29
C TYR A 201 17.00 -29.18 -24.80
N THR A 202 17.18 -28.58 -25.98
CA THR A 202 16.11 -27.85 -26.68
C THR A 202 15.33 -28.82 -27.56
N GLU A 203 13.99 -28.71 -27.62
CA GLU A 203 13.11 -29.55 -28.46
C GLU A 203 13.51 -29.58 -29.95
N THR A 204 14.34 -28.63 -30.39
CA THR A 204 14.96 -28.63 -31.71
C THR A 204 16.06 -29.68 -31.93
N GLU A 205 16.49 -30.43 -30.92
CA GLU A 205 17.60 -31.40 -31.00
C GLU A 205 17.14 -32.86 -30.98
N LEU A 206 15.85 -33.11 -30.76
CA LEU A 206 15.25 -34.45 -30.72
C LEU A 206 14.18 -34.59 -31.82
N SER A 207 14.04 -35.77 -32.41
CA SER A 207 12.92 -36.12 -33.28
C SER A 207 11.63 -36.28 -32.48
N THR A 208 10.48 -36.39 -33.15
CA THR A 208 9.13 -36.54 -32.53
C THR A 208 8.96 -37.76 -31.61
N ASP A 209 9.95 -38.65 -31.58
CA ASP A 209 10.08 -39.86 -30.78
C ASP A 209 11.21 -39.78 -29.72
N GLY A 210 11.83 -38.61 -29.52
CA GLY A 210 12.78 -38.35 -28.43
C GLY A 210 14.21 -38.87 -28.68
N VAL A 211 14.60 -39.10 -29.94
CA VAL A 211 15.96 -39.51 -30.33
C VAL A 211 16.70 -38.32 -30.97
N LEU A 212 18.02 -38.22 -30.82
CA LEU A 212 18.81 -37.12 -31.40
C LEU A 212 18.57 -36.98 -32.92
N ASP A 213 18.14 -35.79 -33.36
CA ASP A 213 17.90 -35.54 -34.78
C ASP A 213 19.23 -35.47 -35.55
N SER A 214 19.26 -36.24 -36.64
CA SER A 214 20.30 -36.46 -37.65
C SER A 214 21.03 -35.23 -38.26
N ARG A 215 20.79 -34.01 -37.76
CA ARG A 215 21.38 -32.74 -38.19
C ARG A 215 22.81 -32.51 -37.71
N TYR A 216 23.26 -33.19 -36.65
CA TYR A 216 24.66 -33.15 -36.21
C TYR A 216 25.20 -34.58 -36.06
N LEU A 217 26.01 -35.00 -37.04
CA LEU A 217 26.68 -36.30 -37.07
C LEU A 217 28.05 -36.21 -36.40
N SER A 218 28.49 -37.27 -35.70
CA SER A 218 29.90 -37.38 -35.29
C SER A 218 30.80 -37.40 -36.53
N VAL A 219 32.07 -37.03 -36.42
CA VAL A 219 33.01 -37.02 -37.57
C VAL A 219 33.00 -38.38 -38.29
N ALA A 220 33.05 -39.49 -37.54
CA ALA A 220 32.97 -40.83 -38.10
C ALA A 220 31.65 -41.14 -38.81
N ALA A 221 30.51 -40.62 -38.32
CA ALA A 221 29.21 -40.81 -38.93
C ALA A 221 28.98 -39.88 -40.14
N ALA A 222 29.58 -38.68 -40.14
CA ALA A 222 29.60 -37.78 -41.28
C ALA A 222 30.44 -38.37 -42.42
N ASP A 223 31.61 -38.92 -42.11
CA ASP A 223 32.50 -39.52 -43.11
C ASP A 223 31.86 -40.73 -43.79
N ALA A 224 31.19 -41.60 -43.01
CA ALA A 224 30.47 -42.75 -43.54
C ALA A 224 29.27 -42.36 -44.42
N LYS A 225 28.59 -41.24 -44.11
CA LYS A 225 27.38 -40.81 -44.84
C LYS A 225 27.68 -40.00 -46.10
N PHE A 226 28.73 -39.17 -46.08
CA PHE A 226 28.99 -38.21 -47.15
C PHE A 226 30.16 -38.57 -48.06
N PHE A 227 31.15 -39.33 -47.58
CA PHE A 227 32.36 -39.64 -48.37
C PHE A 227 32.50 -41.09 -48.78
N ASN A 228 31.71 -42.01 -48.19
CA ASN A 228 31.64 -43.44 -48.54
C ASN A 228 33.00 -44.03 -48.96
N VAL A 229 34.03 -43.89 -48.12
CA VAL A 229 35.42 -44.29 -48.46
C VAL A 229 35.61 -45.79 -48.20
N SER A 230 36.00 -46.56 -49.22
CA SER A 230 36.28 -48.00 -49.10
C SER A 230 37.74 -48.21 -48.68
N THR A 231 38.00 -49.08 -47.69
CA THR A 231 39.36 -49.30 -47.14
C THR A 231 40.17 -50.38 -47.87
N GLY A 232 39.80 -50.75 -49.11
CA GLY A 232 40.38 -51.93 -49.77
C GLY A 232 40.54 -51.87 -51.29
N ASP A 233 40.13 -50.78 -51.93
CA ASP A 233 40.29 -50.68 -53.39
C ASP A 233 41.75 -50.48 -53.75
N THR A 234 42.21 -51.19 -54.79
CA THR A 234 43.51 -50.96 -55.42
C THR A 234 43.24 -50.49 -56.85
N ILE A 235 43.81 -49.35 -57.25
CA ILE A 235 43.68 -48.84 -58.62
C ILE A 235 45.00 -49.15 -59.33
N LYS A 236 45.09 -50.23 -60.10
CA LYS A 236 46.32 -50.57 -60.86
C LYS A 236 46.15 -50.32 -62.35
N ASP A 237 47.24 -50.23 -63.11
CA ASP A 237 47.13 -50.13 -64.58
C ASP A 237 46.41 -51.33 -65.20
N GLY A 238 45.53 -51.04 -66.18
CA GLY A 238 44.66 -52.04 -66.80
C GLY A 238 43.39 -52.43 -66.02
N ASP A 239 43.23 -52.03 -64.75
CA ASP A 239 41.97 -52.24 -64.03
C ASP A 239 40.86 -51.34 -64.62
N PRO A 240 39.69 -51.90 -65.00
CA PRO A 240 38.58 -51.08 -65.47
C PRO A 240 38.04 -50.24 -64.31
N PHE A 241 37.99 -48.91 -64.49
CA PHE A 241 37.21 -48.06 -63.59
C PHE A 241 35.74 -48.52 -63.67
N PRO A 242 35.11 -48.93 -62.57
CA PRO A 242 33.70 -49.22 -62.58
C PRO A 242 32.93 -47.92 -62.83
N ASP A 243 32.14 -47.86 -63.91
CA ASP A 243 31.24 -46.72 -64.21
C ASP A 243 30.16 -46.50 -63.12
N ASN A 244 30.10 -47.40 -62.13
CA ASN A 244 29.16 -47.42 -61.02
C ASN A 244 29.84 -47.41 -59.64
N ASP A 245 31.06 -46.85 -59.55
CA ASP A 245 31.72 -46.72 -58.25
C ASP A 245 30.88 -45.81 -57.32
N THR A 246 30.51 -46.36 -56.16
CA THR A 246 29.70 -45.66 -55.15
C THR A 246 30.57 -45.14 -54.01
N THR A 247 31.87 -45.40 -54.08
CA THR A 247 32.85 -45.12 -53.03
C THR A 247 34.01 -44.28 -53.55
N ILE A 248 34.70 -43.55 -52.66
CA ILE A 248 35.90 -42.80 -53.01
C ILE A 248 37.14 -43.63 -52.64
N ALA A 249 38.12 -43.71 -53.54
CA ALA A 249 39.36 -44.45 -53.33
C ALA A 249 40.23 -43.87 -52.20
N THR A 250 40.95 -44.74 -51.49
CA THR A 250 41.88 -44.30 -50.43
C THR A 250 43.09 -43.56 -51.00
N THR A 251 43.72 -42.73 -50.16
CA THR A 251 44.99 -42.06 -50.49
C THR A 251 46.10 -43.05 -50.88
N ALA A 252 46.12 -44.24 -50.28
CA ALA A 252 47.11 -45.28 -50.63
C ALA A 252 46.88 -45.84 -52.04
N ALA A 253 45.63 -46.15 -52.38
CA ALA A 253 45.25 -46.65 -53.70
C ALA A 253 45.57 -45.65 -54.83
N ILE A 254 45.36 -44.36 -54.55
CA ILE A 254 45.71 -43.27 -55.48
C ILE A 254 47.23 -43.20 -55.68
N ASN A 255 48.00 -43.33 -54.60
CA ASN A 255 49.46 -43.25 -54.67
C ASN A 255 50.06 -44.41 -55.47
N ASP A 256 49.58 -45.64 -55.25
CA ASP A 256 50.02 -46.81 -55.99
C ASP A 256 49.74 -46.66 -57.50
N ARG A 257 48.58 -46.10 -57.88
CA ARG A 257 48.26 -45.84 -59.28
C ARG A 257 49.19 -44.83 -59.94
N ILE A 258 49.59 -43.79 -59.20
CA ILE A 258 50.53 -42.78 -59.69
C ILE A 258 51.90 -43.41 -59.96
N VAL A 259 52.34 -44.34 -59.10
CA VAL A 259 53.60 -45.07 -59.27
C VAL A 259 53.54 -46.00 -60.49
N ASP A 260 52.47 -46.80 -60.64
CA ASP A 260 52.28 -47.66 -61.81
C ASP A 260 52.34 -46.86 -63.12
N LEU A 261 51.63 -45.72 -63.19
CA LEU A 261 51.63 -44.85 -64.37
C LEU A 261 53.01 -44.25 -64.69
N LEU A 262 53.86 -44.01 -63.68
CA LEU A 262 55.22 -43.50 -63.88
C LEU A 262 56.17 -44.60 -64.37
N ASP A 263 55.99 -45.84 -63.90
CA ASP A 263 56.78 -46.99 -64.34
C ASP A 263 56.43 -47.41 -65.78
N ASP A 264 55.15 -47.33 -66.17
CA ASP A 264 54.69 -47.62 -67.54
C ASP A 264 55.31 -46.69 -68.59
N VAL A 265 55.55 -45.43 -68.23
CA VAL A 265 56.24 -44.45 -69.07
C VAL A 265 57.73 -44.38 -68.75
N GLY A 266 58.34 -45.49 -68.32
CA GLY A 266 59.80 -45.66 -68.21
C GLY A 266 60.52 -44.72 -67.24
N GLY A 267 59.78 -44.04 -66.36
CA GLY A 267 60.29 -43.07 -65.41
C GLY A 267 60.20 -41.60 -65.87
N PHE A 268 60.57 -40.71 -64.95
CA PHE A 268 60.58 -39.26 -65.15
C PHE A 268 61.95 -38.68 -64.81
N ASP A 269 62.64 -38.14 -65.83
CA ASP A 269 63.96 -37.53 -65.67
C ASP A 269 63.94 -36.01 -65.88
N THR A 270 64.76 -35.29 -65.12
CA THR A 270 64.89 -33.83 -65.27
C THR A 270 66.16 -33.47 -66.05
N VAL A 271 65.99 -32.65 -67.08
CA VAL A 271 67.05 -32.11 -67.94
C VAL A 271 67.17 -30.59 -67.74
N GLN A 272 68.39 -30.08 -67.55
CA GLN A 272 68.57 -28.67 -67.14
C GLN A 272 68.15 -27.65 -68.20
N ASN A 273 68.39 -27.90 -69.47
CA ASN A 273 67.99 -27.03 -70.58
C ASN A 273 68.07 -27.79 -71.92
N GLN A 274 67.72 -27.13 -73.03
CA GLN A 274 67.69 -27.76 -74.35
C GLN A 274 69.04 -28.29 -74.83
N ASN A 275 70.16 -27.92 -74.21
CA ASN A 275 71.50 -28.42 -74.55
C ASN A 275 71.96 -29.56 -73.64
N SER A 276 71.17 -29.99 -72.65
CA SER A 276 71.58 -30.96 -71.63
C SER A 276 70.92 -32.33 -71.79
N PHE A 277 70.41 -32.65 -72.98
CA PHE A 277 69.87 -33.99 -73.26
C PHE A 277 70.94 -35.07 -73.02
N PRO A 278 70.55 -36.24 -72.51
CA PRO A 278 71.48 -37.34 -72.22
C PRO A 278 72.05 -37.95 -73.51
N ASP A 279 73.25 -38.54 -73.42
CA ASP A 279 73.94 -39.24 -74.52
C ASP A 279 73.19 -40.48 -75.04
N THR A 280 72.26 -41.00 -74.25
CA THR A 280 71.35 -42.07 -74.62
C THR A 280 69.94 -41.67 -74.25
N ASN A 281 68.97 -41.97 -75.11
CA ASN A 281 67.55 -41.83 -74.78
C ASN A 281 67.24 -42.65 -73.52
N PRO A 282 66.77 -42.02 -72.42
CA PRO A 282 66.35 -42.77 -71.23
C PRO A 282 65.22 -43.71 -71.61
N GLN A 283 65.23 -44.92 -71.06
CA GLN A 283 64.20 -45.94 -71.26
C GLN A 283 63.99 -46.71 -69.95
N GLY A 284 62.76 -47.21 -69.76
CA GLY A 284 62.43 -48.09 -68.63
C GLY A 284 63.11 -49.46 -68.68
N VAL A 285 62.96 -50.24 -67.62
CA VAL A 285 63.58 -51.58 -67.46
C VAL A 285 63.22 -52.58 -68.57
N SER A 286 62.11 -52.35 -69.29
CA SER A 286 61.67 -53.19 -70.41
C SER A 286 61.64 -52.43 -71.75
N GLY A 287 62.36 -51.30 -71.87
CA GLY A 287 62.49 -50.53 -73.11
C GLY A 287 61.33 -49.56 -73.41
N GLN A 288 60.48 -49.28 -72.43
CA GLN A 288 59.43 -48.25 -72.53
C GLN A 288 60.07 -46.86 -72.72
N SER A 289 59.39 -45.99 -73.48
CA SER A 289 59.72 -44.57 -73.55
C SER A 289 59.77 -43.96 -72.16
N ALA A 290 60.63 -42.96 -71.95
CA ALA A 290 60.75 -42.21 -70.71
C ALA A 290 60.30 -40.75 -70.90
N VAL A 291 59.65 -40.15 -69.91
CA VAL A 291 59.31 -38.72 -69.96
C VAL A 291 60.48 -37.90 -69.41
N LEU A 292 60.93 -36.93 -70.19
CA LEU A 292 61.98 -35.98 -69.82
C LEU A 292 61.38 -34.59 -69.65
N SER A 293 61.67 -33.98 -68.51
CA SER A 293 61.31 -32.60 -68.19
C SER A 293 62.50 -31.68 -68.41
N ILE A 294 62.45 -30.90 -69.47
CA ILE A 294 63.44 -29.86 -69.75
C ILE A 294 63.02 -28.63 -68.95
N LYS A 295 63.87 -28.24 -68.00
CA LYS A 295 63.57 -27.21 -67.01
C LYS A 295 63.33 -25.84 -67.62
N GLU A 296 64.15 -25.44 -68.60
CA GLU A 296 64.06 -24.12 -69.23
C GLU A 296 64.72 -24.12 -70.63
N ILE A 297 64.09 -23.44 -71.59
CA ILE A 297 64.70 -23.07 -72.88
C ILE A 297 65.52 -21.80 -72.68
N ILE A 298 66.80 -21.84 -73.01
CA ILE A 298 67.72 -20.70 -72.87
C ILE A 298 68.14 -20.11 -74.22
N GLY A 299 68.54 -18.83 -74.24
CA GLY A 299 69.13 -18.17 -75.41
C GLY A 299 68.11 -17.66 -76.43
N SER A 300 67.39 -18.55 -77.12
CA SER A 300 66.40 -18.21 -78.14
C SER A 300 65.24 -19.18 -78.17
N ASN A 301 64.10 -18.73 -78.69
CA ASN A 301 62.93 -19.59 -78.92
C ASN A 301 63.29 -20.76 -79.84
N LEU A 302 62.74 -21.94 -79.55
CA LEU A 302 62.83 -23.09 -80.45
C LEU A 302 61.67 -23.03 -81.44
N ILE A 303 62.01 -22.85 -82.72
CA ILE A 303 61.05 -22.67 -83.80
C ILE A 303 60.95 -23.99 -84.58
N PRO A 304 59.77 -24.63 -84.65
CA PRO A 304 59.62 -25.86 -85.41
C PRO A 304 59.70 -25.61 -86.92
N SER A 305 60.37 -26.50 -87.65
CA SER A 305 60.30 -26.63 -89.10
C SER A 305 59.30 -27.74 -89.43
N GLY A 306 58.09 -27.37 -89.85
CA GLY A 306 56.96 -28.29 -89.86
C GLY A 306 56.55 -28.63 -88.42
N SER A 307 56.58 -29.91 -88.05
CA SER A 307 56.31 -30.39 -86.69
C SER A 307 57.57 -30.76 -85.89
N THR A 308 58.75 -30.39 -86.40
CA THR A 308 60.03 -30.85 -85.85
C THR A 308 60.88 -29.67 -85.42
N VAL A 309 61.36 -29.70 -84.18
CA VAL A 309 62.42 -28.83 -83.68
C VAL A 309 63.74 -29.61 -83.73
N THR A 310 64.76 -29.00 -84.30
CA THR A 310 66.13 -29.52 -84.28
C THR A 310 66.99 -28.62 -83.42
N ILE A 311 67.62 -29.19 -82.39
CA ILE A 311 68.58 -28.48 -81.54
C ILE A 311 69.98 -28.91 -81.97
N THR A 312 70.74 -27.96 -82.50
CA THR A 312 72.12 -28.18 -82.97
C THR A 312 73.10 -28.08 -81.80
N ASN A 313 74.05 -29.03 -81.72
CA ASN A 313 75.08 -29.09 -80.66
C ASN A 313 74.50 -29.14 -79.23
N GLY A 314 73.50 -30.00 -78.99
CA GLY A 314 73.26 -30.48 -77.62
C GLY A 314 74.53 -31.15 -77.11
N ASN A 315 74.76 -31.20 -75.79
CA ASN A 315 75.97 -31.73 -75.16
C ASN A 315 76.11 -33.26 -75.32
N VAL A 316 76.28 -33.71 -76.56
CA VAL A 316 76.41 -35.10 -76.98
C VAL A 316 77.74 -35.30 -77.69
N SER A 317 78.45 -36.37 -77.33
CA SER A 317 79.70 -36.73 -78.00
C SER A 317 79.48 -36.91 -79.52
N GLY A 318 80.24 -36.19 -80.36
CA GLY A 318 80.19 -36.33 -81.82
C GLY A 318 79.32 -35.34 -82.61
N ASN A 319 78.87 -34.21 -82.04
CA ASN A 319 78.05 -33.19 -82.71
C ASN A 319 76.70 -33.73 -83.26
N ALA A 320 76.02 -34.60 -82.50
CA ALA A 320 74.69 -35.05 -82.87
C ALA A 320 73.63 -33.95 -82.61
N ASN A 321 72.63 -33.88 -83.49
CA ASN A 321 71.48 -33.00 -83.29
C ASN A 321 70.40 -33.71 -82.47
N ILE A 322 69.78 -33.00 -81.52
CA ILE A 322 68.57 -33.49 -80.87
C ILE A 322 67.38 -33.16 -81.76
N THR A 323 66.54 -34.16 -82.02
CA THR A 323 65.33 -34.04 -82.83
C THR A 323 64.10 -34.19 -81.93
N ILE A 324 63.26 -33.16 -81.88
CA ILE A 324 61.99 -33.20 -81.14
C ILE A 324 60.86 -33.09 -82.16
N THR A 325 60.07 -34.15 -82.26
CA THR A 325 58.92 -34.24 -83.16
C THR A 325 57.62 -33.86 -82.45
N GLY A 326 56.54 -33.58 -83.18
CA GLY A 326 55.23 -33.23 -82.60
C GLY A 326 55.11 -31.79 -82.07
N VAL A 327 56.10 -30.93 -82.31
CA VAL A 327 56.06 -29.53 -81.89
C VAL A 327 55.23 -28.70 -82.88
N THR A 328 54.04 -28.27 -82.48
CA THR A 328 53.09 -27.56 -83.37
C THR A 328 53.16 -26.04 -83.26
N SER A 329 53.90 -25.49 -82.29
CA SER A 329 54.04 -24.06 -82.05
C SER A 329 55.44 -23.71 -81.54
N VAL A 330 55.79 -22.42 -81.60
CA VAL A 330 57.08 -21.93 -81.10
C VAL A 330 57.18 -22.21 -79.60
N LEU A 331 58.29 -22.82 -79.17
CA LEU A 331 58.59 -23.00 -77.74
C LEU A 331 59.40 -21.80 -77.25
N PRO A 332 58.82 -20.92 -76.41
CA PRO A 332 59.46 -19.66 -76.05
C PRO A 332 60.59 -19.84 -75.04
N VAL A 333 61.60 -18.96 -75.11
CA VAL A 333 62.67 -18.85 -74.11
C VAL A 333 62.07 -18.59 -72.71
N GLY A 334 62.68 -19.19 -71.68
CA GLY A 334 62.25 -19.07 -70.29
C GLY A 334 61.22 -20.12 -69.85
N PHE A 335 60.55 -20.80 -70.78
CA PHE A 335 59.63 -21.89 -70.46
C PHE A 335 60.36 -23.24 -70.42
N GLY A 336 59.89 -24.15 -69.57
CA GLY A 336 60.27 -25.56 -69.65
C GLY A 336 59.42 -26.29 -70.69
N PHE A 337 59.72 -27.55 -70.95
CA PHE A 337 58.86 -28.41 -71.76
C PHE A 337 59.09 -29.89 -71.44
N LEU A 338 58.07 -30.71 -71.67
CA LEU A 338 58.15 -32.15 -71.54
C LEU A 338 58.29 -32.80 -72.91
N VAL A 339 59.17 -33.77 -73.00
CA VAL A 339 59.27 -34.68 -74.15
C VAL A 339 59.27 -36.12 -73.68
N GLU A 340 58.98 -37.04 -74.60
CA GLU A 340 59.08 -38.47 -74.37
C GLU A 340 60.17 -39.04 -75.28
N SER A 341 60.99 -39.92 -74.73
CA SER A 341 62.06 -40.57 -75.49
C SER A 341 61.48 -41.54 -76.52
N THR A 342 62.19 -41.69 -77.65
CA THR A 342 61.84 -42.70 -78.65
C THR A 342 62.89 -43.81 -78.66
N THR A 343 62.65 -44.86 -79.44
CA THR A 343 63.66 -45.90 -79.70
C THR A 343 64.78 -45.42 -80.62
N THR A 344 64.62 -44.26 -81.28
CA THR A 344 65.65 -43.66 -82.14
C THR A 344 66.50 -42.69 -81.33
N LEU A 345 67.82 -42.94 -81.28
CA LEU A 345 68.77 -42.14 -80.51
C LEU A 345 68.64 -40.64 -80.80
N HIS A 346 68.63 -39.82 -79.75
CA HIS A 346 68.48 -38.35 -79.78
C HIS A 346 67.18 -37.84 -80.41
N THR A 347 66.18 -38.72 -80.57
CA THR A 347 64.86 -38.36 -81.06
C THR A 347 63.83 -38.48 -79.94
N TYR A 348 63.03 -37.43 -79.77
CA TYR A 348 62.01 -37.32 -78.74
C TYR A 348 60.68 -36.82 -79.34
N THR A 349 59.58 -37.07 -78.66
CA THR A 349 58.24 -36.57 -79.01
C THR A 349 57.83 -35.48 -78.00
N PHE A 350 57.43 -34.32 -78.48
CA PHE A 350 56.97 -33.22 -77.63
C PHE A 350 55.60 -33.53 -77.02
N HIS A 351 55.46 -33.23 -75.73
CA HIS A 351 54.20 -33.39 -75.00
C HIS A 351 53.55 -32.05 -74.68
N ARG A 352 54.23 -31.20 -73.91
CA ARG A 352 53.69 -29.91 -73.49
C ARG A 352 54.76 -28.91 -73.11
N LEU A 353 54.42 -27.63 -73.15
CA LEU A 353 55.18 -26.57 -72.51
C LEU A 353 54.93 -26.61 -70.99
N VAL A 354 55.97 -26.34 -70.22
CA VAL A 354 55.89 -26.20 -68.75
C VAL A 354 56.04 -24.72 -68.41
N PRO A 355 55.11 -24.12 -67.63
CA PRO A 355 55.21 -22.73 -67.22
C PRO A 355 56.53 -22.42 -66.54
N LYS A 356 57.04 -21.20 -66.74
CA LYS A 356 58.27 -20.74 -66.10
C LYS A 356 58.06 -20.54 -64.59
N ALA A 357 59.13 -20.71 -63.81
CA ALA A 357 59.05 -20.63 -62.34
C ALA A 357 58.40 -19.32 -61.83
N THR A 358 58.64 -18.19 -62.50
CA THR A 358 58.07 -16.89 -62.14
C THR A 358 56.54 -16.82 -62.27
N GLU A 359 55.94 -17.55 -63.21
CA GLU A 359 54.48 -17.61 -63.36
C GLU A 359 53.85 -18.45 -62.24
N VAL A 360 54.50 -19.54 -61.85
CA VAL A 360 54.05 -20.37 -60.71
C VAL A 360 54.14 -19.59 -59.39
N THR A 361 55.22 -18.84 -59.17
CA THR A 361 55.37 -17.98 -57.98
C THR A 361 54.29 -16.89 -57.92
N THR A 362 53.89 -16.34 -59.07
CA THR A 362 52.82 -15.32 -59.13
C THR A 362 51.47 -15.90 -58.69
N VAL A 363 51.13 -17.11 -59.14
CA VAL A 363 49.92 -17.81 -58.70
C VAL A 363 49.97 -18.13 -57.20
N ALA A 364 51.12 -18.58 -56.69
CA ALA A 364 51.31 -18.84 -55.27
C ALA A 364 51.15 -17.57 -54.40
N SER A 365 51.63 -16.42 -54.88
CA SER A 365 51.42 -15.14 -54.19
C SER A 365 49.95 -14.71 -54.17
N ASN A 366 49.20 -14.96 -55.25
CA ASN A 366 47.77 -14.70 -55.28
C ASN A 366 46.99 -15.56 -54.27
N ILE A 367 47.43 -16.77 -53.97
CA ILE A 367 46.85 -17.61 -52.90
C ILE A 367 47.00 -16.93 -51.54
N SER A 368 48.15 -16.28 -51.26
CA SER A 368 48.33 -15.52 -50.01
C SER A 368 47.33 -14.36 -49.88
N ASN A 369 47.05 -13.66 -50.99
CA ASN A 369 46.01 -12.61 -51.02
C ASN A 369 44.60 -13.18 -50.81
N ILE A 370 44.29 -14.36 -51.38
CA ILE A 370 43.01 -15.06 -51.16
C ILE A 370 42.88 -15.45 -49.68
N THR A 371 43.93 -15.97 -49.05
CA THR A 371 43.94 -16.28 -47.62
C THR A 371 43.72 -15.02 -46.77
N ALA A 372 44.31 -13.89 -47.14
CA ALA A 372 44.06 -12.62 -46.45
C ALA A 372 42.58 -12.17 -46.56
N VAL A 373 41.94 -12.39 -47.71
CA VAL A 373 40.49 -12.15 -47.90
C VAL A 373 39.65 -13.07 -46.99
N VAL A 374 40.04 -14.34 -46.82
CA VAL A 374 39.39 -15.27 -45.88
C VAL A 374 39.52 -14.79 -44.42
N SER A 375 40.69 -14.28 -44.01
CA SER A 375 40.87 -13.67 -42.68
C SER A 375 40.01 -12.41 -42.50
N ASN A 376 39.87 -11.58 -43.54
CA ASN A 376 38.96 -10.43 -43.49
C ASN A 376 37.49 -10.86 -43.34
N ALA A 377 37.06 -11.96 -43.96
CA ALA A 377 35.72 -12.51 -43.76
C ALA A 377 35.50 -12.97 -42.31
N SER A 378 36.51 -13.52 -41.64
CA SER A 378 36.45 -13.86 -40.22
C SER A 378 36.27 -12.61 -39.34
N ASN A 379 36.99 -11.52 -39.62
CA ASN A 379 36.82 -10.24 -38.93
C ASN A 379 35.43 -9.64 -39.16
N ILE A 380 34.89 -9.70 -40.38
CA ILE A 380 33.53 -9.26 -40.70
C ILE A 380 32.50 -10.07 -39.92
N ASN A 381 32.67 -11.39 -39.83
CA ASN A 381 31.79 -12.25 -39.05
C ASN A 381 31.90 -11.98 -37.54
N ALA A 382 33.07 -11.60 -37.02
CA ALA A 382 33.22 -11.16 -35.63
C ALA A 382 32.48 -9.83 -35.37
N VAL A 383 32.48 -8.90 -36.34
CA VAL A 383 31.68 -7.68 -36.27
C VAL A 383 30.17 -8.00 -36.33
N ALA A 384 29.75 -8.96 -37.15
CA ALA A 384 28.38 -9.49 -37.14
C ALA A 384 28.05 -10.23 -35.83
N GLY A 385 29.01 -10.87 -35.16
CA GLY A 385 28.83 -11.44 -33.82
C GLY A 385 28.61 -10.40 -32.73
N ASN A 386 29.05 -9.16 -32.93
CA ASN A 386 28.77 -8.04 -32.04
C ASN A 386 27.33 -7.50 -32.16
N GLU A 387 26.48 -8.11 -33.00
CA GLU A 387 25.04 -7.82 -33.12
C GLU A 387 24.35 -7.82 -31.75
N THR A 388 24.74 -8.72 -30.84
CA THR A 388 24.20 -8.74 -29.47
C THR A 388 24.49 -7.45 -28.70
N ASN A 389 25.70 -6.89 -28.83
CA ASN A 389 26.07 -5.64 -28.16
C ASN A 389 25.36 -4.44 -28.79
N ILE A 390 25.24 -4.42 -30.12
CA ILE A 390 24.51 -3.38 -30.87
C ILE A 390 23.02 -3.40 -30.48
N ASN A 391 22.42 -4.60 -30.44
CA ASN A 391 21.03 -4.79 -30.04
C ASN A 391 20.80 -4.47 -28.57
N ALA A 392 21.78 -4.72 -27.68
CA ALA A 392 21.69 -4.31 -26.27
C ALA A 392 21.66 -2.79 -26.11
N VAL A 393 22.45 -2.05 -26.90
CA VAL A 393 22.37 -0.57 -26.93
C VAL A 393 21.01 -0.11 -27.45
N GLN A 394 20.47 -0.75 -28.49
CA GLN A 394 19.15 -0.46 -29.02
C GLN A 394 18.01 -0.80 -28.04
N ALA A 395 18.11 -1.90 -27.30
CA ALA A 395 17.16 -2.29 -26.26
C ALA A 395 17.11 -1.26 -25.11
N ASN A 396 18.24 -0.59 -24.85
CA ASN A 396 18.32 0.49 -23.86
C ASN A 396 17.71 1.83 -24.33
N GLN A 397 17.18 1.93 -25.56
CA GLN A 397 16.56 3.17 -26.07
C GLN A 397 15.40 3.67 -25.18
N SER A 398 14.62 2.75 -24.59
CA SER A 398 13.55 3.11 -23.65
C SER A 398 14.10 3.74 -22.36
N ASN A 399 15.20 3.19 -21.84
CA ASN A 399 15.88 3.72 -20.66
C ASN A 399 16.49 5.10 -20.96
N ILE A 400 17.13 5.28 -22.12
CA ILE A 400 17.69 6.56 -22.57
C ILE A 400 16.58 7.62 -22.67
N ASN A 401 15.44 7.27 -23.27
CA ASN A 401 14.29 8.18 -23.38
C ASN A 401 13.70 8.52 -22.00
N THR A 402 13.64 7.54 -21.09
CA THR A 402 13.22 7.75 -19.70
C THR A 402 14.14 8.74 -18.97
N VAL A 403 15.46 8.57 -19.07
CA VAL A 403 16.43 9.48 -18.46
C VAL A 403 16.33 10.90 -19.04
N ALA A 404 16.14 11.03 -20.35
CA ALA A 404 15.91 12.32 -20.99
C ALA A 404 14.61 13.00 -20.51
N GLY A 405 13.55 12.21 -20.29
CA GLY A 405 12.29 12.68 -19.68
C GLY A 405 12.50 13.18 -18.25
N ILE A 406 13.20 12.42 -17.41
CA ILE A 406 13.54 12.83 -16.03
C ILE A 406 14.29 14.16 -16.02
N ASN A 407 15.22 14.40 -16.95
CA ASN A 407 15.94 15.67 -17.04
C ASN A 407 15.01 16.87 -17.34
N SER A 408 13.96 16.65 -18.13
CA SER A 408 12.91 17.65 -18.36
C SER A 408 12.13 17.94 -17.08
N ASP A 409 11.77 16.91 -16.33
CA ASP A 409 11.06 17.05 -15.05
C ASP A 409 11.91 17.77 -14.00
N VAL A 410 13.21 17.46 -13.91
CA VAL A 410 14.16 18.17 -13.04
C VAL A 410 14.23 19.66 -13.40
N THR A 411 14.22 19.99 -14.68
CA THR A 411 14.18 21.38 -15.15
C THR A 411 12.87 22.07 -14.75
N ALA A 412 11.73 21.37 -14.85
CA ALA A 412 10.43 21.88 -14.40
C ALA A 412 10.39 22.09 -12.87
N VAL A 413 10.94 21.17 -12.08
CA VAL A 413 11.07 21.31 -10.62
C VAL A 413 11.95 22.50 -10.24
N ALA A 414 13.07 22.73 -10.95
CA ALA A 414 13.89 23.92 -10.76
C ALA A 414 13.11 25.22 -11.05
N GLY A 415 12.26 25.23 -12.06
CA GLY A 415 11.31 26.32 -12.32
C GLY A 415 10.28 26.51 -11.20
N ASN A 416 9.73 25.43 -10.68
CA ASN A 416 8.80 25.47 -9.53
C ASN A 416 9.48 26.02 -8.26
N ASN A 417 10.76 25.71 -8.03
CA ASN A 417 11.53 26.28 -6.92
C ASN A 417 11.67 27.81 -7.02
N ALA A 418 11.78 28.36 -8.23
CA ALA A 418 11.75 29.81 -8.45
C ALA A 418 10.37 30.40 -8.08
N ASN A 419 9.27 29.73 -8.44
CA ASN A 419 7.92 30.12 -8.04
C ASN A 419 7.71 30.04 -6.52
N VAL A 420 8.22 28.99 -5.86
CA VAL A 420 8.17 28.86 -4.39
C VAL A 420 8.95 29.99 -3.71
N THR A 421 10.11 30.37 -4.26
CA THR A 421 10.88 31.52 -3.78
C THR A 421 10.10 32.84 -3.95
N ALA A 422 9.34 33.00 -5.03
CA ALA A 422 8.44 34.14 -5.20
C ALA A 422 7.30 34.16 -4.17
N VAL A 423 6.71 33.00 -3.84
CA VAL A 423 5.73 32.88 -2.74
C VAL A 423 6.36 33.20 -1.39
N ALA A 424 7.61 32.81 -1.13
CA ALA A 424 8.34 33.23 0.06
C ALA A 424 8.54 34.76 0.11
N GLY A 425 8.71 35.42 -1.06
CA GLY A 425 8.68 36.88 -1.18
C GLY A 425 7.37 37.52 -0.69
N ASN A 426 6.23 36.83 -0.83
CA ASN A 426 4.95 37.29 -0.27
C ASN A 426 4.93 37.30 1.27
N SER A 427 5.88 36.68 1.96
CA SER A 427 6.07 36.84 3.41
C SER A 427 6.29 38.31 3.81
N SER A 428 6.94 39.09 2.94
CA SER A 428 7.07 40.55 3.11
C SER A 428 5.70 41.24 3.08
N ASN A 429 4.83 40.85 2.15
CA ASN A 429 3.46 41.36 2.05
C ASN A 429 2.61 40.97 3.27
N ILE A 430 2.74 39.73 3.78
CA ILE A 430 2.05 39.27 4.99
C ILE A 430 2.52 40.06 6.22
N ASN A 431 3.82 40.32 6.36
CA ASN A 431 4.37 41.14 7.44
C ASN A 431 3.91 42.61 7.36
N ALA A 432 3.71 43.14 6.15
CA ALA A 432 3.11 44.46 5.95
C ALA A 432 1.64 44.50 6.42
N VAL A 433 0.84 43.47 6.13
CA VAL A 433 -0.54 43.33 6.66
C VAL A 433 -0.54 43.24 8.19
N ASN A 434 0.38 42.47 8.78
CA ASN A 434 0.49 42.35 10.23
C ASN A 434 0.88 43.69 10.90
N SER A 435 1.74 44.47 10.25
CA SER A 435 2.08 45.84 10.68
C SER A 435 0.87 46.78 10.58
N ASN A 436 0.05 46.65 9.53
CA ASN A 436 -1.20 47.40 9.40
C ASN A 436 -2.22 47.03 10.50
N ALA A 437 -2.28 45.77 10.94
CA ALA A 437 -3.12 45.36 12.06
C ALA A 437 -2.73 46.06 13.38
N SER A 438 -1.43 46.24 13.63
CA SER A 438 -0.93 47.04 14.76
C SER A 438 -1.41 48.50 14.68
N ASN A 439 -1.31 49.10 13.49
CA ASN A 439 -1.80 50.47 13.25
C ASN A 439 -3.31 50.59 13.45
N ILE A 440 -4.10 49.60 13.01
CA ILE A 440 -5.56 49.56 13.22
C ILE A 440 -5.89 49.47 14.73
N ASN A 441 -5.20 48.63 15.48
CA ASN A 441 -5.40 48.53 16.94
C ASN A 441 -5.05 49.83 17.68
N ALA A 442 -4.01 50.54 17.22
CA ALA A 442 -3.69 51.88 17.72
C ALA A 442 -4.81 52.89 17.43
N ALA A 443 -5.40 52.85 16.22
CA ALA A 443 -6.54 53.69 15.86
C ALA A 443 -7.80 53.37 16.69
N VAL A 444 -8.09 52.09 16.95
CA VAL A 444 -9.19 51.65 17.83
C VAL A 444 -8.97 52.14 19.27
N THR A 445 -7.75 52.04 19.78
CA THR A 445 -7.39 52.58 21.11
C THR A 445 -7.60 54.09 21.16
N ASN A 446 -7.19 54.81 20.11
CA ASN A 446 -7.43 56.25 20.00
C ASN A 446 -8.93 56.59 19.97
N ALA A 447 -9.78 55.81 19.31
CA ALA A 447 -11.23 56.01 19.32
C ALA A 447 -11.83 55.85 20.73
N THR A 448 -11.37 54.87 21.51
CA THR A 448 -11.75 54.71 22.93
C THR A 448 -11.35 55.92 23.77
N ASN A 449 -10.14 56.45 23.55
CA ASN A 449 -9.67 57.66 24.21
C ASN A 449 -10.53 58.89 23.82
N ILE A 450 -10.88 59.04 22.54
CA ILE A 450 -11.78 60.10 22.06
C ILE A 450 -13.16 60.01 22.73
N ASN A 451 -13.73 58.80 22.84
CA ASN A 451 -15.01 58.60 23.52
C ASN A 451 -14.93 58.96 25.02
N THR A 452 -13.80 58.69 25.66
CA THR A 452 -13.54 59.09 27.05
C THR A 452 -13.47 60.61 27.19
N VAL A 453 -12.77 61.27 26.26
CA VAL A 453 -12.72 62.74 26.19
C VAL A 453 -14.10 63.34 25.93
N ALA A 454 -14.92 62.75 25.06
CA ALA A 454 -16.30 63.19 24.82
C ALA A 454 -17.17 63.06 26.09
N GLY A 455 -17.03 61.96 26.85
CA GLY A 455 -17.67 61.81 28.15
C GLY A 455 -17.20 62.87 29.17
N ASN A 456 -15.90 63.14 29.22
CA ASN A 456 -15.35 64.22 30.03
C ASN A 456 -15.87 65.60 29.60
N ASN A 457 -16.07 65.85 28.31
CA ASN A 457 -16.66 67.08 27.80
C ASN A 457 -18.14 67.27 28.22
N ALA A 458 -18.91 66.18 28.30
CA ALA A 458 -20.26 66.21 28.87
C ALA A 458 -20.24 66.58 30.37
N ASN A 459 -19.26 66.06 31.12
CA ASN A 459 -19.05 66.46 32.51
C ASN A 459 -18.64 67.94 32.65
N VAL A 460 -17.74 68.43 31.79
CA VAL A 460 -17.35 69.86 31.75
C VAL A 460 -18.55 70.75 31.44
N THR A 461 -19.44 70.33 30.53
CA THR A 461 -20.68 71.06 30.22
C THR A 461 -21.60 71.14 31.44
N THR A 462 -21.75 70.03 32.18
CA THR A 462 -22.48 70.01 33.46
C THR A 462 -21.86 70.95 34.48
N VAL A 463 -20.52 70.95 34.63
CA VAL A 463 -19.80 71.87 35.52
C VAL A 463 -20.00 73.32 35.10
N ALA A 464 -19.99 73.64 33.81
CA ALA A 464 -20.27 74.98 33.30
C ALA A 464 -21.70 75.45 33.65
N GLY A 465 -22.68 74.54 33.57
CA GLY A 465 -24.05 74.80 34.06
C GLY A 465 -24.08 75.11 35.56
N SER A 466 -23.38 74.33 36.37
CA SER A 466 -23.22 74.59 37.81
C SER A 466 -22.54 75.94 38.10
N ILE A 467 -21.52 76.33 37.32
CA ILE A 467 -20.87 77.64 37.43
C ILE A 467 -21.85 78.78 37.12
N SER A 468 -22.72 78.63 36.12
CA SER A 468 -23.78 79.60 35.84
C SER A 468 -24.71 79.81 37.05
N ASN A 469 -25.08 78.71 37.72
CA ASN A 469 -25.86 78.77 38.96
C ASN A 469 -25.08 79.48 40.08
N VAL A 470 -23.79 79.19 40.26
CA VAL A 470 -22.93 79.88 41.24
C VAL A 470 -22.83 81.38 40.94
N ASN A 471 -22.72 81.78 39.67
CA ASN A 471 -22.71 83.19 39.28
C ASN A 471 -24.04 83.89 39.61
N THR A 472 -25.16 83.20 39.47
CA THR A 472 -26.48 83.70 39.91
C THR A 472 -26.52 83.94 41.43
N VAL A 473 -25.93 83.03 42.21
CA VAL A 473 -25.77 83.20 43.67
C VAL A 473 -24.84 84.38 43.99
N SER A 474 -23.73 84.54 43.25
CA SER A 474 -22.82 85.68 43.41
C SER A 474 -23.51 87.03 43.15
N GLY A 475 -24.33 87.12 42.10
CA GLY A 475 -25.17 88.30 41.84
C GLY A 475 -26.16 88.57 42.98
N SER A 476 -26.77 87.52 43.53
CA SER A 476 -27.64 87.64 44.72
C SER A 476 -26.87 88.17 45.93
N ILE A 477 -25.61 87.73 46.15
CA ILE A 477 -24.73 88.24 47.22
C ILE A 477 -24.37 89.72 46.99
N ALA A 478 -24.08 90.12 45.75
CA ALA A 478 -23.81 91.53 45.41
C ALA A 478 -25.00 92.43 45.75
N ASN A 479 -26.23 91.97 45.50
CA ASN A 479 -27.44 92.66 45.91
C ASN A 479 -27.54 92.77 47.44
N VAL A 480 -27.25 91.71 48.20
CA VAL A 480 -27.21 91.74 49.69
C VAL A 480 -26.16 92.74 50.20
N ASN A 481 -24.97 92.79 49.59
CA ASN A 481 -23.93 93.76 49.96
C ASN A 481 -24.35 95.21 49.67
N THR A 482 -25.10 95.44 48.59
CA THR A 482 -25.66 96.77 48.29
C THR A 482 -26.68 97.20 49.35
N VAL A 483 -27.49 96.28 49.87
CA VAL A 483 -28.36 96.54 51.03
C VAL A 483 -27.54 96.92 52.28
N SER A 484 -26.43 96.22 52.55
CA SER A 484 -25.51 96.57 53.64
C SER A 484 -24.88 97.96 53.48
N GLY A 485 -24.42 98.30 52.27
CA GLY A 485 -23.90 99.64 51.97
C GLY A 485 -24.97 100.74 52.09
N SER A 486 -26.20 100.46 51.66
CA SER A 486 -27.34 101.35 51.87
C SER A 486 -27.61 101.60 53.36
N ILE A 487 -27.49 100.58 54.20
CA ILE A 487 -27.56 100.70 55.67
C ILE A 487 -26.42 101.56 56.22
N ALA A 488 -25.19 101.44 55.72
CA ALA A 488 -24.08 102.30 56.12
C ALA A 488 -24.27 103.77 55.73
N ASN A 489 -24.85 104.02 54.55
CA ASN A 489 -25.23 105.36 54.11
C ASN A 489 -26.35 105.94 54.98
N VAL A 490 -27.38 105.16 55.35
CA VAL A 490 -28.41 105.57 56.30
C VAL A 490 -27.79 105.96 57.65
N ASN A 491 -26.83 105.19 58.15
CA ASN A 491 -26.09 105.52 59.37
C ASN A 491 -25.21 106.78 59.22
N SER A 492 -24.60 107.01 58.05
CA SER A 492 -23.82 108.22 57.78
C SER A 492 -24.69 109.47 57.65
N VAL A 493 -25.87 109.37 57.04
CA VAL A 493 -26.85 110.46 57.02
C VAL A 493 -27.28 110.81 58.45
N ALA A 494 -27.52 109.82 59.30
CA ALA A 494 -27.80 110.04 60.72
C ALA A 494 -26.65 110.81 61.43
N THR A 495 -25.39 110.50 61.14
CA THR A 495 -24.21 111.23 61.68
C THR A 495 -24.03 112.61 61.07
N ASN A 496 -24.19 112.75 59.75
CA ASN A 496 -24.08 114.04 59.06
C ASN A 496 -25.15 115.01 59.52
N LEU A 497 -26.36 114.52 59.85
CA LEU A 497 -27.39 115.34 60.47
C LEU A 497 -26.90 115.94 61.80
N THR A 498 -26.17 115.16 62.61
CA THR A 498 -25.48 115.65 63.81
C THR A 498 -24.43 116.71 63.49
N GLY A 499 -23.66 116.53 62.40
CA GLY A 499 -22.61 117.45 61.96
C GLY A 499 -23.11 118.77 61.34
N VAL A 500 -24.15 118.73 60.50
CA VAL A 500 -24.79 119.92 59.91
C VAL A 500 -25.37 120.79 61.00
N ASN A 501 -26.02 120.18 62.00
CA ASN A 501 -26.45 120.90 63.19
C ASN A 501 -25.25 121.62 63.84
N SER A 502 -24.11 120.93 64.03
CA SER A 502 -22.90 121.54 64.61
C SER A 502 -22.22 122.64 63.78
N PHE A 503 -22.25 122.59 62.44
CA PHE A 503 -21.69 123.67 61.60
C PHE A 503 -22.60 124.89 61.58
N GLY A 504 -23.92 124.69 61.52
CA GLY A 504 -24.89 125.77 61.66
C GLY A 504 -24.66 126.57 62.94
N ASP A 505 -24.21 125.91 64.00
CA ASP A 505 -23.85 126.56 65.26
C ASP A 505 -22.56 127.40 65.15
N LYS A 506 -21.55 126.90 64.42
CA LYS A 506 -20.20 127.49 64.37
C LYS A 506 -20.03 128.61 63.37
N TYR A 507 -20.65 128.49 62.20
CA TYR A 507 -20.45 129.43 61.10
C TYR A 507 -21.63 130.37 60.96
N GLN A 508 -21.33 131.66 61.06
CA GLN A 508 -22.35 132.70 61.03
C GLN A 508 -21.99 133.75 59.98
N VAL A 509 -23.01 134.36 59.38
CA VAL A 509 -22.85 135.42 58.38
C VAL A 509 -23.51 136.66 58.94
N ALA A 510 -22.73 137.72 59.13
CA ALA A 510 -23.19 138.94 59.77
C ALA A 510 -22.41 140.14 59.23
N SER A 511 -22.99 141.34 59.26
CA SER A 511 -22.33 142.58 58.82
C SER A 511 -21.30 143.13 59.83
N SER A 512 -21.13 142.48 60.98
CA SER A 512 -20.22 142.83 62.08
C SER A 512 -19.71 141.57 62.79
N ASN A 513 -18.60 141.67 63.54
CA ASN A 513 -18.04 140.54 64.29
C ASN A 513 -19.06 139.99 65.34
N PRO A 514 -19.40 138.69 65.35
CA PRO A 514 -20.32 138.06 66.32
C PRO A 514 -19.68 137.88 67.70
N THR A 515 -20.51 137.60 68.72
CA THR A 515 -20.08 137.36 70.12
C THR A 515 -20.44 135.97 70.67
N THR A 516 -21.29 135.19 69.98
CA THR A 516 -21.70 133.81 70.34
C THR A 516 -21.96 132.99 69.09
N ARG A 517 -22.01 131.66 69.21
CA ARG A 517 -22.49 130.71 68.19
C ARG A 517 -24.01 130.78 67.98
N ALA A 518 -24.53 130.20 66.90
CA ALA A 518 -25.96 130.23 66.57
C ALA A 518 -26.84 129.42 67.53
N ASP A 519 -26.27 128.39 68.18
CA ASP A 519 -26.88 127.64 69.29
C ASP A 519 -26.83 128.38 70.65
N GLY A 520 -26.30 129.60 70.67
CA GLY A 520 -26.14 130.43 71.88
C GLY A 520 -24.90 130.10 72.72
N SER A 521 -24.09 129.11 72.33
CA SER A 521 -22.84 128.80 73.01
C SER A 521 -21.79 129.89 72.77
N ALA A 522 -20.80 129.99 73.67
CA ALA A 522 -19.72 130.96 73.52
C ALA A 522 -18.95 130.70 72.22
N LEU A 523 -18.48 131.77 71.57
CA LEU A 523 -17.54 131.61 70.46
C LEU A 523 -16.31 130.86 70.96
N VAL A 524 -15.91 129.84 70.21
CA VAL A 524 -14.66 129.12 70.45
C VAL A 524 -13.65 129.61 69.43
N GLU A 525 -12.40 129.73 69.87
CA GLU A 525 -11.29 130.02 68.97
C GLU A 525 -11.35 129.13 67.72
N GLY A 526 -11.25 129.74 66.55
CA GLY A 526 -11.41 129.07 65.26
C GLY A 526 -12.83 129.13 64.69
N ASP A 527 -13.83 129.65 65.41
CA ASP A 527 -15.13 129.93 64.82
C ASP A 527 -15.01 130.97 63.72
N LEU A 528 -15.69 130.69 62.62
CA LEU A 528 -15.57 131.47 61.40
C LEU A 528 -16.84 132.27 61.22
N TYR A 529 -16.69 133.51 60.81
CA TYR A 529 -17.83 134.30 60.42
C TYR A 529 -17.47 135.17 59.23
N PHE A 530 -18.39 135.25 58.28
CA PHE A 530 -18.18 136.13 57.14
C PHE A 530 -18.72 137.49 57.49
N ASN A 531 -17.82 138.46 57.62
CA ASN A 531 -18.22 139.84 57.74
C ASN A 531 -18.62 140.35 56.35
N THR A 532 -19.90 140.41 56.08
CA THR A 532 -20.39 140.85 54.77
C THR A 532 -20.06 142.32 54.45
N THR A 533 -19.72 143.13 55.45
CA THR A 533 -19.40 144.56 55.28
C THR A 533 -17.95 144.79 54.87
N SER A 534 -17.00 144.15 55.54
CA SER A 534 -15.60 144.18 55.11
C SER A 534 -15.31 143.18 53.99
N ASP A 535 -16.33 142.42 53.57
CA ASP A 535 -16.24 141.31 52.59
C ASP A 535 -15.10 140.33 52.95
N GLU A 536 -14.94 140.13 54.26
CA GLU A 536 -13.82 139.38 54.82
C GLU A 536 -14.38 138.26 55.70
N LEU A 537 -14.00 137.03 55.37
CA LEU A 537 -14.12 135.90 56.28
C LEU A 537 -13.17 136.14 57.44
N LYS A 538 -13.71 136.38 58.62
CA LYS A 538 -12.91 136.53 59.82
C LYS A 538 -13.08 135.30 60.70
N VAL A 539 -12.02 135.00 61.41
CA VAL A 539 -11.99 133.93 62.40
C VAL A 539 -11.93 134.57 63.77
N TYR A 540 -12.65 134.01 64.72
CA TYR A 540 -12.53 134.39 66.12
C TYR A 540 -11.22 133.80 66.65
N SER A 541 -10.24 134.65 66.91
CA SER A 541 -8.88 134.28 67.35
C SER A 541 -8.79 133.89 68.82
N GLY A 542 -9.89 133.47 69.46
CA GLY A 542 -9.93 133.15 70.90
C GLY A 542 -9.80 134.37 71.82
N SER A 543 -9.47 135.52 71.24
CA SER A 543 -9.49 136.86 71.80
C SER A 543 -9.90 137.82 70.67
N VAL A 544 -10.63 138.88 71.06
CA VAL A 544 -11.43 139.75 70.20
C VAL A 544 -10.61 140.69 69.32
#